data_AF-A0A379F4K2-F1
#
_entry.id   AF-A0A379F4K2-F1
#
_cell.length_a   1.000
_cell.length_b   1.000
_cell.length_c   1.000
_cell.angle_alpha   90.00
_cell.angle_beta   90.00
_cell.angle_gamma   90.00
#
_symmetry.space_group_name_H-M   'P 1'
#
loop_
_entity.id
_entity.type
_entity.pdbx_description
1 polymer ?
#
loop_
_entity_poly.entity_id
_entity_poly.type
_entity_poly.pdbx_seq_one_letter_code
_entity_poly.pdbx_strand_id
1 'polypeptide(L)' 'MQYEFEKYTGITLIPENMAYATPALFAILAALITGDDEEKQNKLYELIDKTIKMNEGNPCETQIAIAGQFAKMAISGK' A
#
# COMPACT_ATOMS: atom_id res chain seq x y z
N MET A 1 -6.98 14.07 22.28
CA MET A 1 -6.34 12.77 21.99
C MET A 1 -4.98 13.12 21.40
N GLN A 2 -3.88 12.61 21.97
CA GLN A 2 -2.54 12.82 21.41
C GLN A 2 -2.15 11.52 20.70
N TYR A 3 -1.81 11.59 19.42
CA TYR A 3 -1.46 10.42 18.63
C TYR A 3 0.03 10.10 18.80
N GLU A 4 0.40 8.82 18.81
CA GLU A 4 1.79 8.38 19.02
C GLU A 4 2.78 8.98 18.00
N PHE A 5 2.34 9.20 16.75
CA PHE A 5 3.18 9.81 15.72
C PHE A 5 3.55 11.27 16.05
N GLU A 6 2.79 11.96 16.89
CA GLU A 6 3.05 13.35 17.29
C GLU A 6 4.26 13.47 18.24
N LYS A 7 4.74 12.36 18.80
CA LYS A 7 5.95 12.32 19.64
C LYS A 7 7.25 12.46 18.83
N TYR A 8 7.20 12.29 17.51
CA TYR A 8 8.37 12.33 16.63
C TYR A 8 8.58 13.75 16.08
N THR A 9 9.53 14.50 16.65
CA THR A 9 9.89 15.86 16.23
C THR A 9 11.32 15.92 15.68
N GLY A 10 11.62 16.85 14.77
CA GLY A 10 12.98 17.05 14.24
C GLY A 10 13.45 15.92 13.30
N ILE A 11 12.51 15.33 12.55
CA ILE A 11 12.78 14.16 11.71
C ILE A 11 13.63 14.55 10.50
N THR A 12 14.71 13.81 10.26
CA THR A 12 15.47 13.87 9.01
C THR A 12 14.93 12.82 8.03
N LEU A 13 14.69 13.23 6.79
CA LEU A 13 14.24 12.33 5.74
C LEU A 13 15.40 11.42 5.28
N ILE A 14 15.23 10.12 5.46
CA ILE A 14 16.17 9.09 5.01
C ILE A 14 15.47 8.27 3.91
N PRO A 15 15.92 8.34 2.64
CA PRO A 15 15.25 7.68 1.51
C PRO A 15 15.02 6.18 1.70
N GLU A 16 15.97 5.46 2.29
CA GLU A 16 15.87 4.04 2.58
C GLU A 16 14.72 3.75 3.54
N ASN A 17 14.60 4.54 4.61
CA ASN A 17 13.50 4.42 5.57
C ASN A 17 12.14 4.72 4.93
N MET A 18 12.10 5.68 3.99
CA MET A 18 10.88 5.98 3.22
C MET A 18 10.48 4.81 2.30
N ALA A 19 11.45 4.12 1.70
CA ALA A 19 11.18 2.93 0.89
C ALA A 19 10.55 1.81 1.75
N TYR A 20 11.02 1.63 3.00
CA TYR A 20 10.41 0.67 3.94
C TYR A 20 9.03 1.10 4.45
N ALA A 21 8.78 2.40 4.59
CA ALA A 21 7.49 2.92 5.05
C ALA A 21 6.41 2.90 3.95
N THR A 22 6.80 2.93 2.68
CA THR A 22 5.88 2.99 1.54
C THR A 22 4.88 1.81 1.49
N PRO A 23 5.30 0.54 1.66
CA PRO A 23 4.37 -0.59 1.77
C PRO A 23 3.35 -0.44 2.91
N ALA A 24 3.78 0.05 4.08
CA ALA A 24 2.91 0.25 5.22
C ALA A 24 1.85 1.34 4.96
N LEU A 25 2.22 2.41 4.25
CA LEU A 25 1.28 3.45 3.84
C LEU A 25 0.23 2.92 2.85
N PHE A 26 0.65 2.11 1.87
CA PHE A 26 -0.28 1.47 0.94
C PHE A 26 -1.26 0.54 1.66
N ALA A 27 -0.77 -0.26 2.61
CA ALA A 27 -1.59 -1.11 3.46
C ALA A 27 -2.64 -0.31 4.25
N ILE A 28 -2.23 0.78 4.90
CA ILE A 28 -3.13 1.66 5.66
C ILE A 28 -4.22 2.25 4.74
N LEU A 29 -3.83 2.78 3.58
CA LEU A 29 -4.77 3.38 2.63
C LEU A 29 -5.74 2.34 2.04
N ALA A 30 -5.24 1.15 1.71
CA ALA A 30 -6.06 0.06 1.20
C ALA A 30 -7.13 -0.34 2.23
N ALA A 31 -6.72 -0.56 3.49
CA ALA A 31 -7.62 -0.89 4.58
C ALA A 31 -8.65 0.23 4.88
N LEU A 32 -8.26 1.50 4.78
CA LEU A 32 -9.17 2.64 4.94
C LEU A 32 -10.25 2.70 3.85
N ILE A 33 -9.89 2.37 2.61
CA ILE A 33 -10.82 2.43 1.47
C ILE A 33 -11.76 1.23 1.45
N THR A 34 -11.26 0.04 1.75
CA THR A 34 -12.05 -1.19 1.67
C THR A 34 -12.80 -1.49 2.96
N GLY A 35 -12.18 -1.27 4.12
CA GLY A 35 -12.64 -1.88 5.37
C GLY A 35 -12.81 -3.39 5.23
N ASP A 36 -13.84 -3.93 5.87
CA ASP A 36 -14.23 -5.35 5.80
C ASP A 36 -15.17 -5.68 4.61
N ASP A 37 -15.35 -4.73 3.68
CA ASP A 37 -16.24 -4.88 2.53
C ASP A 37 -15.55 -5.67 1.39
N GLU A 38 -15.95 -6.93 1.23
CA GLU A 38 -15.38 -7.86 0.25
C GLU A 38 -15.51 -7.37 -1.20
N GLU A 39 -16.60 -6.67 -1.55
CA GLU A 39 -16.78 -6.13 -2.91
C GLU A 39 -15.73 -5.05 -3.20
N LYS A 40 -15.48 -4.15 -2.24
CA LYS A 40 -14.44 -3.13 -2.37
C LYS A 40 -13.04 -3.71 -2.42
N GLN A 41 -12.78 -4.77 -1.64
CA GLN A 41 -11.50 -5.48 -1.70
C GLN A 41 -11.25 -6.08 -3.08
N ASN A 42 -12.24 -6.80 -3.63
CA ASN A 42 -12.14 -7.38 -4.97
C ASN A 42 -11.95 -6.30 -6.04
N LYS A 43 -12.70 -5.21 -5.97
CA LYS A 43 -12.55 -4.07 -6.90
C LYS A 43 -11.17 -3.43 -6.83
N LEU A 44 -10.57 -3.33 -5.63
CA LEU A 44 -9.19 -2.84 -5.48
C LEU A 44 -8.20 -3.78 -6.18
N TYR A 45 -8.34 -5.10 -5.99
CA TYR A 45 -7.47 -6.09 -6.62
C TYR A 45 -7.56 -6.03 -8.15
N GLU A 46 -8.78 -5.94 -8.71
CA GLU A 46 -8.96 -5.79 -10.16
C GLU A 46 -8.30 -4.52 -10.73
N LEU A 47 -8.35 -3.41 -10.00
CA LEU A 47 -7.70 -2.16 -10.41
C LEU A 47 -6.17 -2.28 -10.40
N ILE A 48 -5.61 -3.00 -9.43
CA ILE A 48 -4.18 -3.29 -9.36
C ILE A 48 -3.78 -4.15 -10.56
N ASP A 49 -4.47 -5.26 -10.81
CA ASP A 49 -4.20 -6.16 -11.94
C ASP A 49 -4.28 -5.44 -13.29
N LYS A 50 -5.31 -4.58 -13.46
CA LYS A 50 -5.44 -3.75 -14.66
C LYS A 50 -4.23 -2.82 -14.83
N THR A 51 -3.76 -2.23 -13.73
CA THR A 51 -2.62 -1.31 -13.75
C THR A 51 -1.32 -2.03 -14.07
N ILE A 52 -1.09 -3.23 -13.52
CA ILE A 52 0.04 -4.09 -13.86
C ILE A 52 0.05 -4.35 -15.36
N LYS A 53 -1.07 -4.83 -15.91
CA LYS A 53 -1.22 -5.12 -17.34
C LYS A 53 -1.00 -3.89 -18.24
N MET A 54 -1.48 -2.71 -17.82
CA MET A 54 -1.24 -1.47 -18.55
C MET A 54 0.23 -1.05 -18.58
N ASN A 55 1.05 -1.56 -17.66
CA ASN A 55 2.47 -1.27 -17.55
C ASN A 55 3.35 -2.47 -17.94
N GLU A 56 2.78 -3.50 -18.57
CA GLU A 56 3.50 -4.73 -18.93
C GLU A 56 4.80 -4.44 -19.69
N GLY A 57 5.92 -5.02 -19.22
CA GLY A 57 7.24 -4.80 -19.79
C GLY A 57 7.95 -3.52 -19.34
N ASN A 58 7.34 -2.69 -18.50
CA ASN A 58 8.00 -1.54 -17.88
C ASN A 58 8.58 -1.88 -16.51
N PRO A 59 9.66 -1.20 -16.07
CA PRO A 59 10.24 -1.41 -14.74
C PRO A 59 9.26 -1.20 -13.57
N CYS A 60 8.19 -0.42 -13.78
CA CYS A 60 7.18 -0.13 -12.76
C CYS A 60 6.18 -1.28 -12.55
N GLU A 61 6.01 -2.20 -13.49
CA GLU A 61 5.07 -3.33 -13.40
C GLU A 61 5.31 -4.15 -12.12
N THR A 62 6.57 -4.52 -11.87
CA THR A 62 6.98 -5.29 -10.69
C THR A 62 6.72 -4.53 -9.39
N GLN A 63 6.93 -3.20 -9.37
CA GLN A 63 6.71 -2.38 -8.19
C GLN A 63 5.22 -2.29 -7.83
N ILE A 64 4.34 -2.22 -8.85
CA ILE A 64 2.89 -2.21 -8.67
C ILE A 64 2.41 -3.57 -8.14
N ALA A 65 2.95 -4.68 -8.66
CA ALA A 65 2.64 -6.01 -8.17
C ALA A 65 3.02 -6.19 -6.69
N ILE A 66 4.21 -5.73 -6.30
CA ILE A 66 4.67 -5.76 -4.90
C ILE A 66 3.72 -4.96 -4.01
N ALA A 67 3.34 -3.74 -4.41
CA ALA A 67 2.39 -2.93 -3.65
C ALA A 67 1.03 -3.63 -3.47
N GLY A 68 0.54 -4.31 -4.50
CA GLY A 68 -0.70 -5.08 -4.43
C GLY A 68 -0.64 -6.26 -3.45
N GLN A 69 0.50 -6.96 -3.39
CA GLN A 69 0.72 -8.04 -2.42
C GLN A 69 0.67 -7.53 -0.98
N PHE A 70 1.33 -6.40 -0.68
CA PHE A 70 1.31 -5.80 0.65
C PHE A 70 -0.09 -5.31 1.04
N ALA A 71 -0.84 -4.71 0.10
CA ALA A 71 -2.22 -4.31 0.33
C ALA A 71 -3.10 -5.52 0.68
N LYS A 72 -2.99 -6.61 -0.08
CA LYS A 72 -3.73 -7.85 0.16
C LYS A 72 -3.40 -8.48 1.51
N MET A 73 -2.11 -8.54 1.87
CA MET A 73 -1.67 -9.07 3.15
C MET A 73 -2.22 -8.26 4.32
N ALA A 74 -2.23 -6.93 4.21
CA ALA A 74 -2.74 -6.06 5.25
C ALA A 74 -4.25 -6.17 5.45
N ILE A 75 -5.00 -6.33 4.36
CA ILE A 75 -6.47 -6.44 4.40
C ILE A 75 -6.90 -7.83 4.86
N SER A 76 -6.33 -8.88 4.28
CA SER A 76 -6.80 -10.26 4.45
C SER A 76 -6.02 -11.06 5.49
N GLY A 77 -4.90 -10.53 5.98
CA GLY A 77 -3.97 -11.25 6.86
C GLY A 77 -3.21 -12.38 6.15
N LYS A 78 -3.24 -12.45 4.81
CA LYS A 78 -2.71 -13.55 3.99
C LYS A 78 -1.90 -13.06 2.80
#